data_AF-G2IEJ3-F1
#
_entry.id   AF-G2IEJ3-F1
#
_cell.length_a   1.000
_cell.length_b   1.000
_cell.length_c   1.000
_cell.angle_alpha   90.00
_cell.angle_beta   90.00
_cell.angle_gamma   90.00
#
_symmetry.space_group_name_H-M   'P 1'
#
loop_
_entity.id
_entity.type
_entity.pdbx_description
1 polymer ?
#
loop_
_entity_poly.entity_id
_entity_poly.type
_entity_poly.pdbx_seq_one_letter_code
_entity_poly.pdbx_strand_id
1 'polypeptide(L)'
;MKIKVVKRNNIDVAVVSSDKVLIRDTQSALDFITTVQYETGCNNIALNKEAISDDFFILSSCIAGEILQKFINYRVRFAIYGDFSKYTSNSLKAFMHESNKGNNVYFQSTVSLAINKLSMYDC
;
A
#
# COMPACT_ATOMS: atom_id res chain seq x y z
N MET A 1 0.89 -15.37 2.77
CA MET A 1 0.77 -14.35 1.72
C MET A 1 0.15 -14.98 0.50
N LYS A 2 -0.77 -14.29 -0.18
CA LYS A 2 -1.35 -14.66 -1.48
C LYS A 2 -1.19 -13.48 -2.42
N ILE A 3 -0.65 -13.71 -3.62
CA ILE A 3 -0.50 -12.68 -4.66
C ILE A 3 -1.37 -13.03 -5.87
N LYS A 4 -2.04 -12.03 -6.43
CA LYS A 4 -2.74 -12.12 -7.71
C LYS A 4 -2.41 -10.90 -8.55
N VAL A 5 -1.99 -11.11 -9.80
CA VAL A 5 -1.83 -10.01 -10.77
C VAL A 5 -3.17 -9.73 -11.43
N VAL A 6 -3.54 -8.46 -11.48
CA VAL A 6 -4.74 -7.97 -12.16
C VAL A 6 -4.33 -6.92 -13.18
N LYS A 7 -4.71 -7.14 -14.44
CA LYS A 7 -4.50 -6.17 -15.52
C LYS A 7 -5.72 -5.26 -15.66
N ARG A 8 -5.53 -3.95 -15.61
CA ARG A 8 -6.57 -2.94 -15.83
C ARG A 8 -5.97 -1.74 -16.53
N ASN A 9 -6.64 -1.22 -17.57
CA ASN A 9 -6.13 -0.10 -18.38
C ASN A 9 -4.70 -0.32 -18.89
N ASN A 10 -4.38 -1.54 -19.30
CA ASN A 10 -3.04 -1.98 -19.72
C ASN A 10 -1.94 -1.92 -18.63
N ILE A 11 -2.30 -1.62 -17.38
CA ILE A 11 -1.40 -1.60 -16.23
C ILE A 11 -1.60 -2.87 -15.41
N ASP A 12 -0.50 -3.53 -15.07
CA ASP A 12 -0.50 -4.68 -14.16
C ASP A 12 -0.37 -4.23 -12.70
N VAL A 13 -1.26 -4.76 -11.85
CA VAL A 13 -1.33 -4.49 -10.42
C VAL A 13 -1.20 -5.80 -9.65
N ALA A 14 -0.20 -5.90 -8.79
CA ALA A 14 -0.07 -7.00 -7.84
C ALA A 14 -0.97 -6.77 -6.64
N VAL A 15 -2.02 -7.58 -6.51
CA VAL A 15 -2.93 -7.57 -5.36
C VAL A 15 -2.47 -8.63 -4.38
N VAL A 16 -2.03 -8.20 -3.21
CA VAL A 16 -1.49 -9.04 -2.15
C VAL A 16 -2.44 -9.05 -0.96
N SER A 17 -2.69 -10.25 -0.44
CA SER A 17 -3.45 -10.44 0.81
C SER A 17 -2.73 -11.37 1.78
N SER A 18 -2.86 -11.08 3.08
CA SER A 18 -2.29 -11.90 4.15
C SER A 18 -3.08 -11.71 5.45
N ASP A 19 -3.30 -12.83 6.14
CA ASP A 19 -3.86 -12.85 7.51
C ASP A 19 -2.77 -12.64 8.58
N LYS A 20 -1.51 -12.50 8.16
CA LYS A 20 -0.35 -12.21 9.00
C LYS A 20 0.25 -10.88 8.61
N VAL A 21 0.82 -10.17 9.59
CA VAL A 21 1.58 -8.95 9.37
C VAL A 21 2.82 -9.25 8.52
N LEU A 22 2.93 -8.59 7.38
CA LEU A 22 4.07 -8.65 6.45
C LEU A 22 4.96 -7.41 6.60
N ILE A 23 4.37 -6.24 6.90
CA ILE A 23 5.09 -4.98 7.02
C ILE A 23 5.00 -4.49 8.47
N ARG A 24 6.13 -4.52 9.17
CA ARG A 24 6.28 -4.06 10.56
C ARG A 24 7.17 -2.83 10.68
N ASP A 25 8.18 -2.76 9.81
CA ASP A 25 9.27 -1.80 9.83
C ASP A 25 9.81 -1.60 8.40
N THR A 26 10.87 -0.81 8.26
CA THR A 26 11.48 -0.50 6.96
C THR A 26 12.12 -1.70 6.28
N GLN A 27 12.67 -2.66 7.03
CA GLN A 27 13.30 -3.85 6.47
C GLN A 27 12.24 -4.78 5.88
N SER A 28 11.21 -5.10 6.67
CA SER A 28 10.09 -5.93 6.22
C SER A 28 9.31 -5.31 5.06
N ALA A 29 9.21 -3.97 4.99
CA ALA A 29 8.67 -3.28 3.82
C ALA A 29 9.52 -3.49 2.56
N LEU A 30 10.85 -3.45 2.68
CA LEU A 30 11.77 -3.68 1.57
C LEU A 30 11.72 -5.15 1.10
N ASP A 31 11.74 -6.09 2.04
CA ASP A 31 11.60 -7.51 1.75
C ASP A 31 10.28 -7.79 1.03
N PHE A 32 9.19 -7.15 1.46
CA PHE A 32 7.89 -7.22 0.79
C PHE A 32 7.94 -6.69 -0.64
N ILE A 33 8.48 -5.47 -0.86
CA ILE A 33 8.59 -4.86 -2.19
C ILE A 33 9.34 -5.79 -3.15
N THR A 34 10.53 -6.23 -2.73
CA THR A 34 11.42 -7.06 -3.55
C THR A 34 10.81 -8.43 -3.86
N THR A 35 10.14 -9.06 -2.89
CA THR A 35 9.43 -10.33 -3.10
C THR A 35 8.34 -10.18 -4.15
N VAL A 36 7.47 -9.17 -4.01
CA VAL A 36 6.36 -8.96 -4.96
C VAL A 36 6.88 -8.61 -6.34
N GLN A 37 7.90 -7.76 -6.45
CA GLN A 37 8.52 -7.40 -7.74
C GLN A 37 9.17 -8.62 -8.41
N TYR A 38 9.87 -9.45 -7.64
CA TYR A 38 10.50 -10.66 -8.17
C TYR A 38 9.45 -11.67 -8.68
N GLU A 39 8.37 -11.88 -7.93
CA GLU A 39 7.32 -12.85 -8.29
C GLU A 39 6.42 -12.37 -9.44
N THR A 40 6.20 -11.06 -9.57
CA THR A 40 5.16 -10.53 -10.47
C THR A 40 5.64 -9.54 -11.51
N GLY A 41 6.84 -8.97 -11.35
CA GLY A 41 7.32 -7.84 -12.16
C GLY A 41 6.56 -6.52 -11.95
N CYS A 42 5.59 -6.46 -11.02
CA CYS A 42 4.72 -5.30 -10.86
C CYS A 42 5.35 -4.23 -9.96
N ASN A 43 5.24 -2.96 -10.37
CA ASN A 43 5.55 -1.79 -9.55
C ASN A 43 4.29 -1.12 -8.96
N ASN A 44 3.10 -1.61 -9.31
CA ASN A 44 1.85 -1.20 -8.68
C ASN A 44 1.41 -2.31 -7.74
N ILE A 45 1.39 -2.04 -6.44
CA ILE A 45 1.12 -3.05 -5.41
C ILE A 45 -0.04 -2.61 -4.52
N ALA A 46 -1.03 -3.47 -4.36
CA ALA A 46 -2.12 -3.30 -3.41
C ALA A 46 -1.99 -4.33 -2.28
N LEU A 47 -2.05 -3.90 -1.01
CA LEU A 47 -1.94 -4.78 0.16
C LEU A 47 -3.12 -4.57 1.12
N ASN A 48 -3.67 -5.64 1.67
CA ASN A 48 -4.71 -5.53 2.69
C ASN A 48 -4.15 -4.92 3.99
N LYS A 49 -4.94 -4.06 4.63
CA LYS A 49 -4.57 -3.32 5.85
C LYS A 49 -4.07 -4.24 6.97
N GLU A 50 -4.66 -5.41 7.14
CA GLU A 50 -4.34 -6.37 8.22
C GLU A 50 -2.93 -6.96 8.08
N ALA A 51 -2.30 -6.86 6.90
CA ALA A 51 -0.93 -7.27 6.68
C ALA A 51 0.10 -6.20 7.09
N ILE A 52 -0.33 -5.07 7.67
CA ILE A 52 0.51 -3.97 8.14
C ILE A 52 0.34 -3.82 9.65
N SER A 53 1.45 -3.64 10.37
CA SER A 53 1.43 -3.43 11.83
C SER A 53 0.56 -2.22 12.20
N ASP A 54 -0.17 -2.30 13.32
CA ASP A 54 -0.99 -1.19 13.79
C ASP A 54 -0.14 0.07 14.10
N ASP A 55 1.16 -0.08 14.42
CA ASP A 55 2.10 1.04 14.64
C ASP A 55 2.27 1.96 13.43
N PHE A 56 2.04 1.43 12.22
CA PHE A 56 2.01 2.22 10.99
C PHE A 56 0.91 3.29 11.02
N PHE A 57 -0.21 3.00 11.70
CA PHE A 57 -1.35 3.92 11.75
C PHE A 57 -1.26 4.91 12.93
N ILE A 58 -0.21 4.83 13.74
CA ILE A 58 0.11 5.78 14.80
C ILE A 58 1.12 6.79 14.25
N LEU A 59 0.66 7.92 13.70
CA LEU A 59 1.55 8.86 13.00
C LEU A 59 2.72 9.39 13.86
N SER A 60 2.54 9.49 15.18
CA SER A 60 3.62 9.90 16.09
C SER A 60 4.75 8.87 16.24
N SER A 61 4.59 7.65 15.71
CA SER A 61 5.66 6.64 15.66
C SER A 61 6.70 6.95 14.58
N CYS A 62 6.40 7.84 13.63
CA CYS A 62 7.20 8.13 12.44
C CYS A 62 7.41 6.94 11.47
N ILE A 63 7.04 5.72 11.84
CA ILE A 63 7.24 4.49 11.08
C ILE A 63 6.55 4.55 9.69
N ALA A 64 5.36 5.15 9.62
CA ALA A 64 4.63 5.28 8.36
C ALA A 64 5.44 6.01 7.28
N GLY A 65 6.07 7.13 7.66
CA GLY A 65 6.86 7.95 6.75
C GLY A 65 8.07 7.18 6.24
N GLU A 66 8.80 6.51 7.13
CA GLU A 66 9.99 5.72 6.78
C GLU A 66 9.65 4.56 5.83
N ILE A 67 8.55 3.85 6.09
CA ILE A 67 8.08 2.75 5.25
C ILE A 67 7.64 3.26 3.87
N LEU A 68 6.79 4.28 3.82
CA LEU A 68 6.30 4.81 2.55
C LEU A 68 7.41 5.43 1.70
N GLN A 69 8.45 5.97 2.34
CA GLN A 69 9.63 6.45 1.63
C GLN A 69 10.35 5.31 0.89
N LYS A 70 10.36 4.07 1.41
CA LYS A 70 10.90 2.90 0.68
C LYS A 70 10.11 2.63 -0.59
N PHE A 71 8.78 2.64 -0.53
CA PHE A 71 7.95 2.46 -1.73
C PHE A 71 8.27 3.51 -2.80
N ILE A 72 8.41 4.77 -2.43
CA ILE A 72 8.77 5.85 -3.36
C ILE A 72 10.19 5.66 -3.93
N ASN A 73 11.18 5.37 -3.08
CA ASN A 73 12.57 5.20 -3.50
C ASN A 73 12.75 4.03 -4.48
N TYR A 74 11.95 2.97 -4.32
CA TYR A 74 11.94 1.79 -5.18
C TYR A 74 10.95 1.92 -6.35
N ARG A 75 10.40 3.12 -6.58
CA ARG A 75 9.47 3.45 -7.66
C ARG A 75 8.22 2.56 -7.68
N VAL A 76 7.76 2.17 -6.49
CA VAL A 76 6.53 1.40 -6.30
C VAL A 76 5.40 2.35 -5.94
N ARG A 77 4.30 2.27 -6.69
CA ARG A 77 3.02 2.87 -6.31
C ARG A 77 2.27 1.88 -5.43
N PHE A 78 1.88 2.31 -4.25
CA PHE A 78 1.36 1.44 -3.19
C PHE A 78 -0.05 1.82 -2.78
N ALA A 79 -0.94 0.85 -2.68
CA ALA A 79 -2.28 1.04 -2.16
C ALA A 79 -2.54 0.12 -0.96
N ILE A 80 -2.94 0.69 0.16
CA ILE A 80 -3.42 -0.06 1.33
C ILE A 80 -4.94 -0.12 1.23
N TYR A 81 -5.50 -1.33 1.23
CA TYR A 81 -6.95 -1.52 1.16
C TYR A 81 -7.54 -2.19 2.41
N GLY A 82 -8.70 -1.76 2.83
CA GLY A 82 -9.40 -2.34 3.97
C GLY A 82 -10.26 -1.32 4.71
N ASP A 83 -10.82 -1.72 5.85
CA ASP A 83 -11.65 -0.83 6.65
C ASP A 83 -10.79 0.08 7.55
N PHE A 84 -10.93 1.39 7.35
CA PHE A 84 -10.28 2.44 8.13
C PHE A 84 -11.24 3.15 9.10
N SER A 85 -12.51 2.74 9.17
CA SER A 85 -13.54 3.37 10.00
C SER A 85 -13.17 3.41 11.49
N LYS A 86 -12.42 2.41 11.97
CA LYS A 86 -11.92 2.34 13.35
C LYS A 86 -10.99 3.49 13.74
N TYR A 87 -10.33 4.14 12.76
CA TYR A 87 -9.40 5.22 13.05
C TYR A 87 -10.13 6.56 13.16
N THR A 88 -10.17 7.10 14.37
CA THR A 88 -10.89 8.36 14.66
C THR A 88 -10.00 9.59 14.60
N SER A 89 -8.67 9.42 14.65
CA SER A 89 -7.70 10.51 14.64
C SER A 89 -7.83 11.42 13.40
N ASN A 90 -7.97 12.73 13.63
CA ASN A 90 -8.03 13.73 12.57
C ASN A 90 -6.73 13.81 11.77
N SER A 91 -5.57 13.65 12.41
CA SER A 91 -4.27 13.70 11.72
C SER A 91 -4.10 12.51 10.77
N LEU A 92 -4.49 11.30 11.19
CA LEU A 92 -4.42 10.13 10.32
C LEU A 92 -5.40 10.23 9.15
N LYS A 93 -6.63 10.72 9.40
CA LYS A 93 -7.61 10.96 8.33
C LYS A 93 -7.09 11.99 7.31
N ALA A 94 -6.51 13.09 7.78
CA ALA A 94 -5.91 14.10 6.92
C ALA A 94 -4.77 13.51 6.08
N PHE A 95 -3.87 12.77 6.72
CA PHE A 95 -2.76 12.09 6.05
C PHE A 95 -3.22 11.11 4.96
N MET A 96 -4.23 10.27 5.24
CA MET A 96 -4.79 9.34 4.25
C MET A 96 -5.46 10.08 3.09
N HIS A 97 -6.18 11.16 3.40
CA HIS A 97 -6.86 11.99 2.40
C HIS A 97 -5.87 12.72 1.48
N GLU A 98 -4.79 13.28 2.04
CA GLU A 98 -3.69 13.89 1.27
C GLU A 98 -2.97 12.86 0.40
N SER A 99 -2.64 11.70 0.97
CA SER A 99 -2.03 10.59 0.22
C SER A 99 -2.88 10.19 -0.98
N ASN A 100 -4.20 10.05 -0.81
CA ASN A 100 -5.14 9.69 -1.87
C ASN A 100 -5.25 10.70 -3.03
N LYS A 101 -4.80 11.95 -2.81
CA LYS A 101 -4.70 12.99 -3.85
C LYS A 101 -3.33 12.99 -4.56
N GLY A 102 -2.32 12.33 -3.98
CA GLY A 102 -1.02 12.16 -4.59
C GLY A 102 -0.96 11.04 -5.63
N ASN A 103 0.25 10.68 -6.03
CA ASN A 103 0.51 9.75 -7.15
C ASN A 103 1.14 8.42 -6.75
N ASN A 104 1.60 8.29 -5.50
CA ASN A 104 2.43 7.17 -5.07
C ASN A 104 1.79 6.27 -4.01
N VAL A 105 0.95 6.82 -3.12
CA VAL A 105 0.41 6.09 -1.97
C VAL A 105 -1.09 6.31 -1.88
N TYR A 106 -1.85 5.24 -1.70
CA TYR A 106 -3.31 5.29 -1.67
C TYR A 106 -3.86 4.50 -0.47
N PHE A 107 -4.95 4.99 0.10
CA PHE A 107 -5.72 4.34 1.16
C PHE A 107 -7.16 4.18 0.68
N GLN A 108 -7.61 2.95 0.47
CA GLN A 108 -8.90 2.68 -0.17
C GLN A 108 -9.74 1.68 0.64
N SER A 109 -11.05 1.88 0.72
CA SER A 109 -11.90 0.99 1.52
C SER A 109 -12.03 -0.43 0.95
N THR A 110 -11.73 -0.62 -0.34
CA THR A 110 -11.85 -1.91 -1.01
C THR A 110 -10.70 -2.16 -1.98
N VAL A 111 -10.47 -3.45 -2.27
CA VAL A 111 -9.48 -3.88 -3.26
C VAL A 111 -9.76 -3.31 -4.66
N SER A 112 -11.04 -3.22 -5.07
CA SER A 112 -11.42 -2.67 -6.38
C SER A 112 -11.04 -1.20 -6.52
N LEU A 113 -11.25 -0.39 -5.48
CA LEU A 113 -10.85 1.01 -5.45
C LEU A 113 -9.33 1.18 -5.44
N ALA A 114 -8.60 0.33 -4.73
CA ALA A 114 -7.14 0.30 -4.76
C ALA A 114 -6.60 0.00 -6.17
N ILE A 115 -7.13 -1.03 -6.83
CA ILE A 115 -6.78 -1.35 -8.22
C ILE A 115 -7.08 -0.15 -9.13
N ASN A 116 -8.27 0.45 -9.02
CA ASN A 116 -8.64 1.62 -9.82
C ASN A 116 -7.64 2.77 -9.68
N LYS A 117 -7.25 3.12 -8.45
CA LYS A 117 -6.26 4.18 -8.21
C LYS A 117 -4.90 3.86 -8.82
N LEU A 118 -4.46 2.61 -8.71
CA LEU A 118 -3.19 2.17 -9.27
C LEU A 118 -3.21 2.06 -10.80
N SER A 119 -4.36 1.82 -11.41
CA SER A 119 -4.49 1.69 -12.87
C SER A 119 -5.02 2.95 -13.58
N MET A 120 -5.04 4.11 -12.91
CA MET A 120 -5.60 5.34 -13.47
C MET A 120 -4.62 6.16 -14.31
N TYR A 121 -3.32 5.92 -14.16
CA TYR A 121 -2.26 6.64 -14.87
C TYR A 121 -1.22 5.63 -15.36
N ASP A 122 -0.97 5.62 -16.67
CA ASP A 122 0.29 5.07 -17.19
C ASP A 122 1.38 6.10 -16.87
N CYS A 123 2.43 5.65 -16.17
CA CYS A 123 3.65 6.44 -16.00
C CYS A 123 4.55 6.26 -17.22
#